data_AF-A0A2I1GPC6-F1
#
_entry.id   AF-A0A2I1GPC6-F1
#
_cell.length_a   1.000
_cell.length_b   1.000
_cell.length_c   1.000
_cell.angle_alpha   90.00
_cell.angle_beta   90.00
_cell.angle_gamma   90.00
#
_symmetry.space_group_name_H-M   'P 1'
#
loop_
_entity.id
_entity.type
_entity.pdbx_description
1 polymer ?
#
loop_
_entity_poly.entity_id
_entity_poly.type
_entity_poly.pdbx_seq_one_letter_code
_entity_poly.pdbx_strand_id
1 'polypeptide(L)'
;MVLLMVWECKTKWVLKVLPNEDIIALYEQEKEIKEGSYVCSNNASIFGSINQVYGYMCANSLKYGVLSTYDQTWFLKREVVNVGEEDHGRLYVSNTITSASTSPTLLKCTFS
;
A
#
# COMPACT_ATOMS: atom_id res chain seq x y z
N MET A 1 1.34 -13.09 -21.26
CA MET A 1 0.93 -11.82 -20.64
C MET A 1 1.85 -11.59 -19.44
N VAL A 2 2.61 -10.50 -19.41
CA VAL A 2 3.50 -10.17 -18.28
C VAL A 2 2.74 -9.20 -17.37
N LEU A 3 2.54 -9.58 -16.10
CA LEU A 3 1.97 -8.68 -15.10
C LEU A 3 3.09 -7.77 -14.57
N LEU A 4 2.96 -6.47 -14.80
CA LEU A 4 3.88 -5.47 -14.24
C LEU A 4 3.26 -4.85 -12.99
N MET A 5 4.01 -4.86 -11.90
CA MET A 5 3.62 -4.28 -10.62
C MET A 5 4.81 -3.61 -9.95
N VAL A 6 4.54 -2.58 -9.15
CA VAL A 6 5.54 -2.03 -8.22
C VAL A 6 5.66 -2.99 -7.05
N TRP A 7 6.87 -3.36 -6.67
CA TRP A 7 7.12 -4.16 -5.47
C TRP A 7 8.00 -3.37 -4.51
N GLU A 8 7.43 -2.99 -3.36
CA GLU A 8 8.17 -2.36 -2.27
C GLU A 8 8.22 -3.29 -1.07
N CYS A 9 9.42 -3.42 -0.51
CA CYS A 9 9.64 -4.19 0.70
C CYS A 9 10.30 -3.32 1.76
N LYS A 10 9.70 -3.29 2.95
CA LYS A 10 10.16 -2.51 4.11
C LYS A 10 10.20 -3.43 5.32
N THR A 11 11.10 -3.22 6.26
CA THR A 11 11.08 -4.03 7.49
C THR A 11 9.89 -3.62 8.37
N LYS A 12 9.44 -4.52 9.25
CA LYS A 12 8.39 -4.21 10.24
C LYS A 12 8.70 -2.95 11.06
N TRP A 13 9.96 -2.79 11.45
CA TRP A 13 10.45 -1.64 12.22
C TRP A 13 10.28 -0.31 11.48
N VAL A 14 10.40 -0.35 10.16
CA VAL A 14 10.30 0.81 9.26
C VAL A 14 8.84 1.17 9.00
N LEU A 15 7.93 0.20 8.92
CA LEU A 15 6.50 0.49 8.78
C LEU A 15 5.79 0.76 10.11
N LYS A 16 6.37 0.30 11.23
CA LYS A 16 5.76 0.34 12.57
C LYS A 16 4.38 -0.32 12.66
N VAL A 17 4.11 -1.30 11.79
CA VAL A 17 2.86 -2.06 11.77
C VAL A 17 3.00 -3.30 12.66
N LEU A 18 2.16 -3.43 13.67
CA LEU A 18 2.09 -4.63 14.51
C LEU A 18 1.31 -5.77 13.82
N PRO A 19 1.50 -7.03 14.26
CA PRO A 19 0.96 -8.21 13.57
C PRO A 19 -0.56 -8.29 13.35
N ASN A 20 -1.36 -7.41 13.96
CA ASN A 20 -2.83 -7.41 13.87
C ASN A 20 -3.42 -6.00 13.69
N GLU A 21 -2.59 -5.01 13.35
CA GLU A 21 -3.10 -3.66 13.14
C GLU A 21 -3.69 -3.50 11.73
N ASP A 22 -4.77 -2.74 11.65
CA ASP A 22 -5.35 -2.33 10.37
C ASP A 22 -4.47 -1.22 9.77
N ILE A 23 -3.78 -1.58 8.68
CA ILE A 23 -2.91 -0.69 7.93
C ILE A 23 -3.65 0.56 7.42
N ILE A 24 -4.95 0.44 7.11
CA ILE A 24 -5.76 1.56 6.62
C ILE A 24 -6.09 2.51 7.76
N ALA A 25 -6.44 1.99 8.94
CA ALA A 25 -6.66 2.82 10.11
C ALA A 25 -5.40 3.61 10.51
N LEU A 26 -4.24 2.94 10.47
CA LEU A 26 -2.95 3.61 10.71
C LEU A 26 -2.65 4.67 9.63
N TYR A 27 -2.95 4.39 8.37
CA TYR A 27 -2.78 5.34 7.28
C TYR A 27 -3.63 6.60 7.47
N GLU A 28 -4.92 6.45 7.77
CA GLU A 28 -5.83 7.59 7.99
C GLU A 28 -5.42 8.40 9.23
N GLN A 29 -5.02 7.73 10.31
CA GLN A 29 -4.50 8.41 11.50
C GLN A 29 -3.23 9.23 11.18
N GLU A 30 -2.27 8.64 10.47
CA GLU A 30 -1.05 9.36 10.06
C GLU A 30 -1.35 10.50 9.07
N LYS A 31 -2.34 10.31 8.18
CA LYS A 31 -2.78 11.32 7.22
C LYS A 31 -3.36 12.53 7.94
N GLU A 32 -4.27 12.34 8.90
CA GLU A 32 -4.83 13.44 9.69
C GLU A 32 -3.75 14.24 10.43
N ILE A 33 -2.76 13.54 11.00
CA ILE A 33 -1.62 14.19 11.69
C ILE A 33 -0.78 15.01 10.72
N LYS A 34 -0.49 14.47 9.52
CA LYS A 34 0.38 15.12 8.52
C LYS A 34 -0.31 16.22 7.72
N GLU A 35 -1.62 16.14 7.51
CA GLU A 35 -2.40 17.20 6.87
C GLU A 35 -2.69 18.34 7.87
N GLY A 36 -2.82 18.04 9.17
CA GLY A 36 -3.05 19.04 10.23
C GLY A 36 -1.78 19.70 10.79
N SER A 37 -0.61 19.07 10.64
CA SER A 37 0.68 19.57 11.12
C SER A 37 1.64 19.69 9.94
N TYR A 38 2.14 20.90 9.65
CA TYR A 38 3.21 21.16 8.64
C TYR A 38 4.56 20.48 8.95
N VAL A 39 4.56 19.43 9.78
CA VAL A 39 5.75 18.70 10.17
C VAL A 39 5.90 17.50 9.25
N CYS A 40 6.77 17.68 8.25
CA CYS A 40 7.28 16.60 7.41
C CYS A 40 8.17 15.69 8.27
N SER A 41 7.55 14.82 9.07
CA SER A 41 8.25 13.80 9.83
C SER A 41 8.84 12.81 8.83
N ASN A 42 10.16 12.91 8.63
CA ASN A 42 11.03 12.04 7.82
C ASN A 42 11.12 10.59 8.32
N ASN A 43 10.25 10.20 9.24
CA ASN A 43 10.19 8.84 9.72
C ASN A 43 9.48 8.00 8.65
N ALA A 44 10.18 6.97 8.16
CA ALA A 44 9.53 5.92 7.43
C ALA A 44 8.30 5.46 8.23
N SER A 45 7.16 5.52 7.57
CA SER A 45 5.84 5.37 8.17
C SER A 45 4.93 4.73 7.14
N ILE A 46 3.77 4.25 7.59
CA ILE A 46 2.85 3.57 6.69
C ILE A 46 2.31 4.51 5.62
N PHE A 47 2.02 5.76 6.00
CA PHE A 47 1.62 6.82 5.09
C PHE A 47 2.67 7.09 4.01
N GLY A 48 3.94 7.25 4.43
CA GLY A 48 5.03 7.49 3.49
C GLY A 48 5.24 6.33 2.53
N SER A 49 5.12 5.09 3.02
CA SER A 49 5.36 3.89 2.22
C SER A 49 4.24 3.63 1.22
N ILE A 50 2.97 3.80 1.61
CA ILE A 50 1.83 3.69 0.70
C ILE A 50 1.89 4.79 -0.37
N ASN A 51 2.20 6.03 0.01
CA ASN A 51 2.34 7.13 -0.96
C ASN A 51 3.53 6.92 -1.91
N GLN A 52 4.63 6.32 -1.44
CA GLN A 52 5.75 5.97 -2.30
C GLN A 52 5.34 4.94 -3.35
N VAL A 53 4.71 3.83 -2.94
CA VAL A 53 4.20 2.80 -3.88
C VAL A 53 3.22 3.42 -4.87
N TYR A 54 2.26 4.19 -4.37
CA TYR A 54 1.28 4.87 -5.22
C TYR A 54 1.93 5.84 -6.21
N GLY A 55 2.93 6.61 -5.77
CA GLY A 55 3.71 7.51 -6.63
C GLY A 55 4.40 6.76 -7.77
N TYR A 56 5.03 5.61 -7.47
CA TYR A 56 5.61 4.76 -8.51
C TYR A 56 4.57 4.15 -9.44
N MET A 57 3.40 3.75 -8.92
CA MET A 57 2.29 3.27 -9.75
C MET A 57 1.79 4.36 -10.69
N CYS A 58 1.70 5.60 -10.22
CA CYS A 58 1.35 6.77 -11.03
C CYS A 58 2.40 7.05 -12.11
N ALA A 59 3.68 7.18 -11.72
CA ALA A 59 4.77 7.52 -12.63
C ALA A 59 4.98 6.48 -13.74
N ASN A 60 4.73 5.20 -13.45
CA ASN A 60 4.90 4.10 -14.41
C ASN A 60 3.57 3.67 -15.07
N SER A 61 2.47 4.38 -14.83
CA SER A 61 1.13 4.01 -15.32
C SER A 61 0.71 2.56 -14.99
N LEU A 62 1.11 2.07 -13.82
CA LEU A 62 0.82 0.72 -13.34
C LEU A 62 -0.49 0.69 -12.53
N LYS A 63 -1.23 -0.41 -12.69
CA LYS A 63 -2.50 -0.65 -11.98
C LYS A 63 -2.32 -1.37 -10.64
N TYR A 64 -1.24 -2.13 -10.49
CA TYR A 64 -1.02 -2.99 -9.33
C TYR A 64 0.31 -2.67 -8.64
N GLY A 65 0.31 -2.79 -7.31
CA GLY A 65 1.48 -2.64 -6.47
C GLY A 65 1.44 -3.63 -5.31
N VAL A 66 2.58 -3.85 -4.68
CA VAL A 66 2.71 -4.69 -3.49
C VAL A 66 3.56 -3.96 -2.48
N LEU A 67 3.08 -3.95 -1.23
CA LEU A 67 3.86 -3.55 -0.07
C LEU A 67 4.04 -4.76 0.83
N SER A 68 5.27 -5.10 1.19
CA SER A 68 5.58 -6.27 2.02
C SER A 68 6.53 -5.96 3.15
N THR A 69 6.31 -6.61 4.29
CA THR A 69 7.25 -6.70 5.43
C THR A 69 7.92 -8.06 5.55
N TYR A 70 7.94 -8.84 4.47
CA TYR A 70 8.26 -10.28 4.43
C TYR A 70 7.24 -11.16 5.15
N ASP A 71 6.83 -10.79 6.37
CA ASP A 71 5.85 -11.56 7.14
C ASP A 71 4.41 -11.23 6.76
N GLN A 72 4.16 -9.98 6.38
CA GLN A 72 2.86 -9.47 5.97
C GLN A 72 2.97 -8.82 4.60
N THR A 73 2.01 -9.08 3.73
CA THR A 73 1.95 -8.53 2.38
C THR A 73 0.57 -7.94 2.11
N TRP A 74 0.58 -6.73 1.55
CA TRP A 74 -0.61 -6.02 1.10
C TRP A 74 -0.54 -5.81 -0.41
N PHE A 75 -1.62 -6.12 -1.11
CA PHE A 75 -1.77 -5.85 -2.53
C PHE A 75 -2.51 -4.53 -2.71
N LEU A 76 -1.97 -3.69 -3.59
CA LEU A 76 -2.51 -2.39 -3.91
C LEU A 76 -3.05 -2.40 -5.34
N LYS A 77 -4.23 -1.83 -5.53
CA LYS A 77 -4.86 -1.65 -6.84
C LYS A 77 -5.22 -0.19 -7.03
N ARG A 78 -4.71 0.42 -8.09
CA ARG A 78 -5.06 1.77 -8.52
C ARG A 78 -6.11 1.70 -9.61
N GLU A 79 -7.15 2.51 -9.44
CA GLU A 79 -8.15 2.79 -10.47
C GLU A 79 -8.24 4.29 -10.68
N VAL A 80 -8.45 4.70 -11.93
CA VAL A 80 -8.79 6.09 -12.26
C VAL A 80 -10.31 6.15 -12.32
N VAL A 81 -10.89 7.00 -11.48
CA VAL A 81 -12.32 7.20 -11.37
C VAL A 81 -12.61 8.63 -11.77
N ASN A 82 -13.45 8.79 -12.79
CA ASN A 82 -13.84 10.11 -13.26
C ASN A 82 -14.99 10.59 -12.36
N VAL A 83 -14.75 11.65 -11.59
CA VAL A 83 -15.79 12.27 -10.76
C VAL A 83 -16.05 13.65 -11.35
N GLY A 84 -17.08 13.75 -12.18
CA GLY A 84 -17.34 14.97 -12.96
C GLY A 84 -16.33 15.12 -14.09
N GLU A 85 -15.67 16.28 -14.16
CA GLU A 85 -14.62 16.59 -15.16
C GLU A 85 -13.19 16.31 -14.64
N GLU A 86 -13.05 15.82 -13.41
CA GLU A 86 -11.75 15.54 -12.79
C GLU A 86 -11.45 14.03 -12.70
N ASP A 87 -10.23 13.66 -13.08
CA ASP A 87 -9.69 12.31 -12.94
C ASP A 87 -9.14 12.14 -11.51
N HIS A 88 -9.86 11.40 -10.67
CA HIS A 88 -9.37 11.05 -9.33
C HIS A 88 -8.77 9.65 -9.33
N GLY A 89 -7.57 9.54 -8.76
CA GLY A 89 -6.98 8.22 -8.48
C GLY A 89 -7.56 7.63 -7.20
N ARG A 90 -8.19 6.47 -7.30
CA ARG A 90 -8.60 5.67 -6.14
C ARG A 90 -7.61 4.53 -5.94
N LEU A 91 -7.13 4.38 -4.71
CA LEU A 91 -6.25 3.30 -4.29
C LEU A 91 -7.00 2.35 -3.37
N TYR A 92 -7.04 1.08 -3.74
CA TYR A 92 -7.55 -0.01 -2.92
C TYR A 92 -6.37 -0.78 -2.33
N VAL A 93 -6.48 -1.16 -1.06
CA VAL A 93 -5.51 -1.99 -0.36
C VAL A 93 -6.22 -3.27 0.08
N SER A 94 -5.61 -4.43 -0.20
CA SER A 94 -6.15 -5.71 0.22
C SER A 94 -6.03 -5.91 1.72
N ASN A 95 -6.78 -6.89 2.25
CA ASN A 95 -6.48 -7.45 3.56
C ASN A 95 -5.04 -7.99 3.60
N THR A 96 -4.48 -8.03 4.80
CA THR A 96 -3.14 -8.56 5.06
C THR A 96 -3.06 -10.04 4.73
N ILE A 97 -2.11 -10.43 3.86
CA ILE A 97 -1.75 -11.83 3.63
C ILE A 97 -0.46 -12.12 4.37
N THR A 98 -0.48 -13.09 5.28
CA THR A 98 0.71 -13.50 6.02
C THR A 98 1.52 -14.52 5.23
N SER A 99 2.83 -14.58 5.47
CA SER A 99 3.73 -15.58 4.88
C SER A 99 3.32 -17.03 5.21
N ALA A 100 2.66 -17.22 6.35
CA ALA A 100 2.13 -18.51 6.80
C ALA A 100 0.73 -18.83 6.27
N SER A 101 0.09 -17.95 5.49
CA SER A 101 -1.27 -18.17 4.98
C SER A 101 -1.31 -19.35 4.00
N THR A 102 -2.24 -20.29 4.24
CA THR A 102 -2.45 -21.47 3.38
C THR A 102 -3.69 -21.37 2.50
N SER A 103 -4.59 -20.41 2.76
CA SER A 103 -5.84 -20.24 2.01
C SER A 103 -6.36 -18.79 2.04
N PRO A 104 -6.13 -17.98 1.01
CA PRO A 104 -5.22 -18.23 -0.12
C PRO A 104 -3.74 -18.16 0.31
N THR A 105 -2.87 -18.93 -0.36
CA THR A 105 -1.42 -18.76 -0.22
C THR A 105 -0.96 -17.45 -0.87
N LEU A 106 0.18 -16.91 -0.45
CA LEU A 106 0.75 -15.70 -1.05
C LEU A 106 0.93 -15.85 -2.58
N LEU A 107 1.47 -16.99 -3.02
CA LEU A 107 1.60 -17.33 -4.44
C LEU A 107 0.25 -17.28 -5.15
N LYS A 108 -0.80 -17.85 -4.55
CA LYS A 108 -2.15 -17.83 -5.15
C LYS A 108 -2.69 -16.41 -5.27
N CYS A 109 -2.44 -15.53 -4.30
CA CYS A 109 -2.83 -14.12 -4.38
C CYS A 109 -2.09 -13.35 -5.48
N THR A 110 -0.83 -13.69 -5.76
CA THR A 110 -0.03 -13.01 -6.79
C THR A 110 -0.47 -13.36 -8.22
N PHE A 111 -1.02 -14.56 -8.43
CA PHE A 111 -1.41 -15.07 -9.76
C PHE A 111 -2.92 -15.12 -10.00
N SER A 112 -3.74 -14.65 -9.05
CA SER A 112 -5.21 -14.59 -9.17
C SER A 112 -5.67 -13.29 -9.82
#